data_AF-A0A1Z9T8L9-F1
#
_entry.id   AF-A0A1Z9T8L9-F1
#
_cell.length_a   1.000
_cell.length_b   1.000
_cell.length_c   1.000
_cell.angle_alpha   90.00
_cell.angle_beta   90.00
_cell.angle_gamma   90.00
#
_symmetry.space_group_name_H-M   'P 1'
#
loop_
_entity.id
_entity.type
_entity.pdbx_description
1 polymer ?
#
loop_
_entity_poly.entity_id
_entity_poly.type
_entity_poly.pdbx_seq_one_letter_code
_entity_poly.pdbx_strand_id
1 'polypeptide(L)'
;MMKKTVCFLVLLSGMLLGTPNVQADGRVLIMVPHDEEMVKVGLDLAIRHPSLLISYRLGAQQTASLKGWTGTEWVYVSVANFLAGDFFREGPDEAIIVESDKPFPEALVPDASWCERVAKITTDDVRTVVHLAGRALHFEYRDWKWFSERYGLPMAKLNPSQSGIRWYNRRLGDVIGSKINRTYQDDKNWVVLRVPDEVVESEDVVAETDQTTADTAEVIDTNMVEVMDVSEEISINPLEEEPPSANVVESVEESASL
;
A
#
# COMPACT_ATOMS: atom_id res chain seq x y z
N MET A 1 13.10 42.59 -45.29
CA MET A 1 13.70 41.33 -44.79
C MET A 1 12.84 40.80 -43.66
N MET A 2 12.10 39.71 -43.86
CA MET A 2 11.23 39.12 -42.82
C MET A 2 12.04 38.08 -42.03
N LYS A 3 12.15 38.27 -40.72
CA LYS A 3 12.77 37.28 -39.82
C LYS A 3 11.73 36.19 -39.50
N LYS A 4 12.00 34.95 -39.92
CA LYS A 4 11.21 33.78 -39.53
C LYS A 4 11.69 33.30 -38.16
N THR A 5 10.93 33.59 -37.11
CA THR A 5 11.20 33.04 -35.76
C THR A 5 10.46 31.71 -35.62
N VAL A 6 11.15 30.60 -35.88
CA VAL A 6 10.59 29.25 -35.68
C VAL A 6 10.63 28.93 -34.19
N CYS A 7 9.46 28.78 -33.57
CA CYS A 7 9.34 28.30 -32.19
C CYS A 7 9.59 26.79 -32.17
N PHE A 8 10.73 26.35 -31.64
CA PHE A 8 11.02 24.93 -31.42
C PHE A 8 10.67 24.57 -29.97
N LEU A 9 9.41 24.23 -29.74
CA LEU A 9 8.91 23.84 -28.42
C LEU A 9 9.27 22.38 -28.16
N VAL A 10 10.39 22.16 -27.48
CA VAL A 10 10.80 20.82 -27.04
C VAL A 10 9.97 20.43 -25.82
N LEU A 11 8.88 19.70 -26.08
CA LEU A 11 8.16 18.93 -25.06
C LEU A 11 9.09 17.82 -24.56
N LEU A 12 9.91 18.13 -23.56
CA LEU A 12 10.70 17.14 -22.86
C LEU A 12 9.75 16.34 -21.95
N SER A 13 9.13 15.31 -22.52
CA SER A 13 8.33 14.32 -21.79
C SER A 13 9.25 13.56 -20.84
N GLY A 14 9.42 14.10 -19.64
CA GLY A 14 10.14 13.46 -18.56
C GLY A 14 9.30 12.31 -18.04
N MET A 15 9.56 11.10 -18.56
CA MET A 15 9.00 9.86 -18.02
C MET A 15 9.20 9.83 -16.50
N LEU A 16 8.09 10.00 -15.78
CA LEU A 16 8.00 9.70 -14.37
C LEU A 16 8.13 8.18 -14.23
N LEU A 17 9.36 7.69 -14.07
CA LEU A 17 9.63 6.39 -13.47
C LEU A 17 9.23 6.46 -11.99
N GLY A 18 7.92 6.45 -11.76
CA GLY A 18 7.36 6.14 -10.46
C GLY A 18 7.68 4.67 -10.17
N THR A 19 8.46 4.41 -9.12
CA THR A 19 8.37 3.12 -8.46
C THR A 19 6.95 2.97 -7.94
N PRO A 20 6.26 1.84 -8.18
CA PRO A 20 4.94 1.63 -7.60
C PRO A 20 5.08 1.66 -6.08
N ASN A 21 4.52 2.70 -5.45
CA ASN A 21 4.19 2.64 -4.03
C ASN A 21 2.97 1.72 -3.93
N VAL A 22 3.24 0.41 -3.91
CA VAL A 22 2.24 -0.62 -3.66
C VAL A 22 1.60 -0.31 -2.31
N GLN A 23 0.28 -0.07 -2.32
CA GLN A 23 -0.45 0.30 -1.13
C GLN A 23 -0.89 -0.95 -0.38
N ALA A 24 -0.34 -1.16 0.81
CA ALA A 24 -0.77 -2.21 1.72
C ALA A 24 -2.03 -1.77 2.50
N ASP A 25 -3.14 -1.54 1.77
CA ASP A 25 -4.46 -1.19 2.36
C ASP A 25 -5.22 -2.42 2.88
N GLY A 26 -4.71 -3.61 2.58
CA GLY A 26 -5.29 -4.91 2.94
C GLY A 26 -4.62 -5.59 4.14
N ARG A 27 -5.05 -6.82 4.45
CA ARG A 27 -4.44 -7.67 5.45
C ARG A 27 -3.07 -8.15 4.97
N VAL A 28 -2.02 -7.72 5.66
CA VAL A 28 -0.65 -8.16 5.35
C VAL A 28 -0.31 -9.43 6.14
N LEU A 29 0.32 -10.40 5.49
CA LEU A 29 1.02 -11.53 6.09
C LEU A 29 2.52 -11.25 6.12
N ILE A 30 3.12 -11.28 7.30
CA ILE A 30 4.57 -11.21 7.49
C ILE A 30 5.08 -12.63 7.75
N MET A 31 5.99 -13.11 6.90
CA MET A 31 6.69 -14.37 7.09
C MET A 31 8.14 -14.10 7.53
N VAL A 32 8.53 -14.60 8.70
CA VAL A 32 9.89 -14.41 9.26
C VAL A 32 10.57 -15.75 9.52
N PRO A 33 11.91 -15.85 9.39
CA PRO A 33 12.61 -17.06 9.77
C PRO A 33 12.49 -17.32 11.28
N HIS A 34 12.58 -18.58 11.69
CA HIS A 34 12.52 -19.01 13.10
C HIS A 34 13.85 -18.79 13.82
N ASP A 35 14.28 -17.53 13.83
CA ASP A 35 15.38 -16.97 14.61
C ASP A 35 14.82 -16.06 15.73
N GLU A 36 15.55 -15.89 16.83
CA GLU A 36 15.09 -15.10 17.98
C GLU A 36 14.92 -13.61 17.65
N GLU A 37 15.87 -13.01 16.92
CA GLU A 37 15.78 -11.60 16.54
C GLU A 37 14.68 -11.37 15.50
N MET A 38 14.59 -12.24 14.49
CA MET A 38 13.58 -12.11 13.43
C MET A 38 12.16 -12.40 13.92
N VAL A 39 11.96 -13.34 14.84
CA VAL A 39 10.66 -13.56 15.49
C VAL A 39 10.26 -12.35 16.34
N LYS A 40 11.21 -11.74 17.07
CA LYS A 40 10.97 -10.52 17.83
C LYS A 40 10.61 -9.34 16.93
N VAL A 41 11.31 -9.15 15.81
CA VAL A 41 10.97 -8.15 14.78
C VAL A 41 9.57 -8.41 14.22
N GLY A 42 9.24 -9.65 13.83
CA GLY A 42 7.92 -10.01 13.33
C GLY A 42 6.79 -9.73 14.32
N LEU A 43 6.99 -10.02 15.62
CA LEU A 43 6.03 -9.69 16.68
C LEU A 43 5.89 -8.18 16.89
N ASP A 44 7.01 -7.45 16.96
CA ASP A 44 7.00 -5.99 17.11
C ASP A 44 6.31 -5.31 15.90
N LEU A 45 6.47 -5.86 14.68
CA LEU A 45 5.72 -5.45 13.48
C LEU A 45 4.21 -5.71 13.64
N ALA A 46 3.81 -6.95 13.91
CA ALA A 46 2.41 -7.38 13.99
C ALA A 46 1.61 -6.71 15.13
N ILE A 47 2.29 -6.27 16.20
CA ILE A 47 1.68 -5.49 17.28
C ILE A 47 1.44 -4.04 16.87
N ARG A 48 2.34 -3.44 16.06
CA ARG A 48 2.26 -2.03 15.67
C ARG A 48 1.39 -1.81 14.44
N HIS A 49 1.38 -2.76 13.52
CA HIS A 49 0.55 -2.81 12.31
C HIS A 49 -0.19 -4.16 12.33
N PRO A 50 -1.54 -4.19 12.45
CA PRO A 50 -2.30 -5.43 12.58
C PRO A 50 -2.15 -6.38 11.38
N SER A 51 -1.12 -7.22 11.43
CA SER A 51 -0.73 -8.13 10.36
C SER A 51 -0.72 -9.58 10.86
N LEU A 52 -1.03 -10.51 9.96
CA LEU A 52 -0.84 -11.93 10.20
C LEU A 52 0.67 -12.21 10.27
N LEU A 53 1.10 -13.09 11.18
CA LEU A 53 2.51 -13.41 11.37
C LEU A 53 2.73 -14.92 11.33
N ILE A 54 3.62 -15.38 10.45
CA ILE A 54 4.08 -16.77 10.38
C ILE A 54 5.59 -16.81 10.57
N SER A 55 6.05 -17.63 11.51
CA SER A 55 7.46 -17.99 11.63
C SER A 55 7.71 -19.30 10.88
N TYR A 56 8.72 -19.33 10.01
CA TYR A 56 9.08 -20.49 9.21
C TYR A 56 10.48 -21.02 9.55
N ARG A 57 10.67 -22.34 9.51
CA ARG A 57 11.97 -22.99 9.66
C ARG A 57 12.24 -23.96 8.53
N LEU A 58 13.32 -23.75 7.79
CA LEU A 58 13.78 -24.63 6.72
C LEU A 58 14.70 -25.73 7.28
N GLY A 59 14.27 -26.98 7.13
CA GLY A 59 15.00 -28.18 7.54
C GLY A 59 15.92 -28.71 6.44
N ALA A 60 16.34 -29.97 6.59
CA ALA A 60 17.01 -30.71 5.51
C ALA A 60 15.98 -31.22 4.49
N GLN A 61 16.42 -31.61 3.29
CA GLN A 61 15.59 -32.31 2.29
C GLN A 61 14.29 -31.57 1.91
N GLN A 62 14.34 -30.24 1.76
CA GLN A 62 13.18 -29.39 1.43
C GLN A 62 12.01 -29.46 2.43
N THR A 63 12.26 -29.90 3.67
CA THR A 63 11.24 -29.85 4.73
C THR A 63 11.10 -28.44 5.29
N ALA A 64 9.86 -28.00 5.52
CA ALA A 64 9.54 -26.73 6.16
C ALA A 64 8.63 -26.96 7.37
N SER A 65 8.84 -26.17 8.42
CA SER A 65 7.97 -26.11 9.60
C SER A 65 7.44 -24.69 9.74
N LEU A 66 6.12 -24.52 9.80
CA LEU A 66 5.45 -23.23 9.93
C LEU A 66 4.77 -23.13 11.30
N LYS A 67 4.83 -21.94 11.89
CA LYS A 67 4.06 -21.58 13.09
C LYS A 67 3.36 -20.26 12.84
N GLY A 68 2.03 -20.22 12.93
CA GLY A 68 1.26 -18.99 12.90
C GLY A 68 1.11 -18.40 14.30
N TRP A 69 1.16 -17.07 14.41
CA TRP A 69 0.85 -16.35 15.64
C TRP A 69 -0.64 -16.00 15.68
N THR A 70 -1.33 -16.37 16.76
CA THR A 70 -2.77 -16.09 16.93
C THR A 70 -3.08 -14.73 17.58
N GLY A 71 -2.05 -13.98 17.95
CA GLY A 71 -2.15 -12.83 18.86
C GLY A 71 -1.78 -13.18 20.31
N THR A 72 -1.90 -14.45 20.71
CA THR A 72 -1.61 -14.92 22.08
C THR A 72 -0.64 -16.09 22.14
N GLU A 73 -0.63 -16.97 21.13
CA GLU A 73 0.20 -18.18 21.10
C GLU A 73 0.67 -18.56 19.69
N TRP A 74 1.65 -19.45 19.62
CA TRP A 74 2.18 -20.00 18.38
C TRP A 74 1.54 -21.36 18.07
N VAL A 75 0.75 -21.44 17.01
CA VAL A 75 0.09 -22.66 16.54
C VAL A 75 0.85 -23.24 15.34
N TYR A 76 1.02 -24.55 15.29
CA TYR A 76 1.65 -25.21 14.14
C TYR A 76 0.73 -25.18 12.91
N VAL A 77 1.29 -24.83 11.75
CA VAL A 77 0.59 -24.84 10.47
C VAL A 77 1.22 -25.88 9.57
N SER A 78 0.41 -26.77 8.99
CA SER A 78 0.91 -27.73 8.00
C SER A 78 1.23 -27.01 6.69
N VAL A 79 2.25 -27.46 5.95
CA VAL A 79 2.58 -26.87 4.64
C VAL A 79 1.40 -26.98 3.66
N ALA A 80 0.63 -28.07 3.72
CA ALA A 80 -0.55 -28.27 2.87
C ALA A 80 -1.66 -27.23 3.17
N ASN A 81 -2.00 -27.03 4.45
CA ASN A 81 -3.03 -26.05 4.85
C ASN A 81 -2.57 -24.60 4.58
N PHE A 82 -1.27 -24.34 4.68
CA PHE A 82 -0.70 -23.03 4.32
C PHE A 82 -0.84 -22.76 2.82
N LEU A 83 -0.42 -23.70 1.96
CA LEU A 83 -0.51 -23.53 0.51
C LEU A 83 -1.95 -23.44 0.01
N ALA A 84 -2.89 -24.15 0.64
CA ALA A 84 -4.31 -24.07 0.33
C ALA A 84 -4.99 -22.77 0.85
N GLY A 85 -4.36 -22.01 1.75
CA GLY A 85 -4.97 -20.86 2.41
C GLY A 85 -5.91 -21.21 3.57
N ASP A 86 -6.29 -22.49 3.73
CA ASP A 86 -7.25 -23.04 4.73
C ASP A 86 -6.93 -22.70 6.21
N PHE A 87 -5.72 -22.22 6.51
CA PHE A 87 -5.37 -21.72 7.84
C PHE A 87 -6.02 -20.37 8.17
N PHE A 88 -6.32 -19.56 7.16
CA PHE A 88 -6.90 -18.24 7.34
C PHE A 88 -8.43 -18.30 7.22
N ARG A 89 -9.13 -17.55 8.08
CA ARG A 89 -10.58 -17.34 7.94
C ARG A 89 -10.91 -16.52 6.69
N GLU A 90 -10.08 -15.52 6.43
CA GLU A 90 -10.07 -14.65 5.25
C GLU A 90 -8.59 -14.38 4.95
N GLY A 91 -8.17 -14.53 3.69
CA GLY A 91 -6.76 -14.48 3.30
C GLY A 91 -6.11 -13.09 3.43
N PRO A 92 -4.78 -13.01 3.50
CA PRO A 92 -4.02 -11.78 3.32
C PRO A 92 -4.00 -11.34 1.86
N ASP A 93 -4.23 -10.06 1.61
CA ASP A 93 -4.13 -9.46 0.27
C ASP A 93 -2.66 -9.33 -0.19
N GLU A 94 -1.73 -9.30 0.78
CA GLU A 94 -0.30 -9.11 0.56
C GLU A 94 0.56 -9.93 1.53
N ALA A 95 1.64 -10.53 1.04
CA ALA A 95 2.64 -11.21 1.86
C ALA A 95 4.04 -10.60 1.71
N ILE A 96 4.68 -10.33 2.85
CA ILE A 96 6.08 -9.88 2.95
C ILE A 96 6.89 -11.03 3.56
N ILE A 97 7.79 -11.61 2.77
CA ILE A 97 8.63 -12.74 3.17
C ILE A 97 10.05 -12.25 3.48
N VAL A 98 10.49 -12.34 4.74
CA VAL A 98 11.88 -12.09 5.14
C VAL A 98 12.69 -13.37 4.93
N GLU A 99 13.76 -13.32 4.14
CA GLU A 99 14.70 -14.44 3.98
C GLU A 99 15.70 -14.53 5.14
N SER A 100 16.35 -15.68 5.26
CA SER A 100 17.53 -15.88 6.12
C SER A 100 18.77 -16.15 5.26
N ASP A 101 19.88 -16.57 5.87
CA ASP A 101 21.07 -17.13 5.20
C ASP A 101 20.75 -18.10 4.04
N LYS A 102 19.61 -18.80 4.12
CA LYS A 102 19.15 -19.77 3.13
C LYS A 102 18.05 -19.13 2.27
N PRO A 103 18.12 -19.27 0.94
CA PRO A 103 17.08 -18.77 0.06
C PRO A 103 15.74 -19.42 0.40
N PHE A 104 14.67 -18.63 0.37
CA PHE A 104 13.32 -19.09 0.61
C PHE A 104 12.86 -19.96 -0.56
N PRO A 105 12.34 -21.18 -0.32
CA PRO A 105 11.96 -22.10 -1.38
C PRO A 105 10.70 -21.62 -2.11
N GLU A 106 10.74 -21.61 -3.44
CA GLU A 106 9.61 -21.18 -4.29
C GLU A 106 8.32 -21.98 -4.02
N ALA A 107 8.45 -23.26 -3.66
CA ALA A 107 7.32 -24.14 -3.29
C ALA A 107 6.63 -23.76 -1.97
N LEU A 108 7.10 -22.74 -1.25
CA LEU A 108 6.52 -22.21 -0.02
C LEU A 108 6.02 -20.76 -0.19
N VAL A 109 6.05 -20.23 -1.42
CA VAL A 109 5.49 -18.91 -1.74
C VAL A 109 3.95 -19.01 -1.70
N PRO A 110 3.24 -18.04 -1.09
CA PRO A 110 1.77 -17.97 -1.09
C PRO A 110 1.16 -18.17 -2.48
N ASP A 111 0.09 -18.96 -2.56
CA ASP A 111 -0.61 -19.20 -3.82
C ASP A 111 -1.37 -17.95 -4.29
N ALA A 112 -1.54 -17.81 -5.61
CA ALA A 112 -2.22 -16.65 -6.20
C ALA A 112 -3.73 -16.62 -5.90
N SER A 113 -4.33 -17.78 -5.60
CA SER A 113 -5.76 -17.89 -5.28
C SER A 113 -6.20 -17.21 -3.98
N TRP A 114 -5.28 -16.94 -3.06
CA TRP A 114 -5.57 -16.31 -1.76
C TRP A 114 -4.62 -15.19 -1.34
N CYS A 115 -3.54 -14.93 -2.11
CA CYS A 115 -2.59 -13.85 -1.84
C CYS A 115 -2.12 -13.21 -3.17
N GLU A 116 -2.71 -12.06 -3.52
CA GLU A 116 -2.44 -11.38 -4.79
C GLU A 116 -1.03 -10.79 -4.86
N ARG A 117 -0.57 -10.17 -3.79
CA ARG A 117 0.75 -9.51 -3.73
C ARG A 117 1.73 -10.33 -2.92
N VAL A 118 2.91 -10.57 -3.46
CA VAL A 118 4.00 -11.20 -2.70
C VAL A 118 5.30 -10.47 -2.97
N ALA A 119 5.94 -10.00 -1.90
CA ALA A 119 7.25 -9.39 -1.92
C ALA A 119 8.19 -10.10 -0.93
N LYS A 120 9.48 -9.98 -1.18
CA LYS A 120 10.53 -10.68 -0.45
C LYS A 120 11.65 -9.72 -0.05
N ILE A 121 12.05 -9.77 1.22
CA ILE A 121 13.21 -9.08 1.77
C ILE A 121 14.37 -10.09 1.83
N THR A 122 15.41 -9.92 1.01
CA THR A 122 16.49 -10.92 0.83
C THR A 122 17.57 -10.86 1.92
N THR A 123 17.23 -10.41 3.12
CA THR A 123 18.17 -10.24 4.25
C THR A 123 17.44 -10.28 5.59
N ASP A 124 18.16 -10.72 6.61
CA ASP A 124 17.79 -10.76 8.02
C ASP A 124 18.40 -9.62 8.85
N ASP A 125 19.10 -8.63 8.25
CA ASP A 125 19.54 -7.44 8.98
C ASP A 125 18.33 -6.68 9.53
N VAL A 126 18.13 -6.71 10.85
CA VAL A 126 17.03 -6.06 11.59
C VAL A 126 16.74 -4.65 11.07
N ARG A 127 17.79 -3.85 10.85
CA ARG A 127 17.65 -2.46 10.38
C ARG A 127 17.09 -2.41 8.95
N THR A 128 17.58 -3.25 8.04
CA THR A 128 17.05 -3.37 6.67
C THR A 128 15.62 -3.90 6.66
N VAL A 129 15.32 -4.95 7.43
CA VAL A 129 14.00 -5.56 7.52
C VAL A 129 12.97 -4.54 7.98
N VAL A 130 13.25 -3.82 9.08
CA VAL A 130 12.35 -2.77 9.58
C VAL A 130 12.25 -1.59 8.60
N HIS A 131 13.32 -1.22 7.89
CA HIS A 131 13.25 -0.18 6.86
C HIS A 131 12.31 -0.56 5.70
N LEU A 132 12.46 -1.76 5.16
CA LEU A 132 11.69 -2.20 3.99
C LEU A 132 10.25 -2.56 4.36
N ALA A 133 10.04 -3.35 5.42
CA ALA A 133 8.71 -3.65 5.93
C ALA A 133 7.97 -2.36 6.35
N GLY A 134 8.66 -1.42 7.02
CA GLY A 134 8.04 -0.15 7.41
C GLY A 134 7.68 0.77 6.23
N ARG A 135 8.35 0.63 5.08
CA ARG A 135 7.95 1.32 3.85
C ARG A 135 6.71 0.69 3.21
N ALA A 136 6.64 -0.63 3.13
CA ALA A 136 5.48 -1.36 2.62
C ALA A 136 4.24 -1.16 3.51
N LEU A 137 4.42 -1.20 4.84
CA LEU A 137 3.38 -0.96 5.85
C LEU A 137 3.09 0.53 6.12
N HIS A 138 3.60 1.44 5.27
CA HIS A 138 3.40 2.89 5.35
C HIS A 138 3.56 3.53 6.73
N PHE A 139 4.59 3.13 7.47
CA PHE A 139 4.91 3.64 8.81
C PHE A 139 4.86 5.17 8.89
N GLU A 140 4.13 5.69 9.87
CA GLU A 140 4.15 7.09 10.24
C GLU A 140 5.39 7.40 11.09
N TYR A 141 5.64 8.69 11.32
CA TYR A 141 6.70 9.17 12.23
C TYR A 141 6.70 8.49 13.61
N ARG A 142 5.53 8.16 14.18
CA ARG A 142 5.42 7.47 15.48
C ARG A 142 5.94 6.03 15.44
N ASP A 143 5.79 5.36 14.31
CA ASP A 143 6.22 3.98 14.10
C ASP A 143 7.74 3.98 13.91
N TRP A 144 8.25 4.80 13.01
CA TRP A 144 9.70 5.00 12.84
C TRP A 144 10.41 5.40 14.14
N LYS A 145 9.80 6.28 14.95
CA LYS A 145 10.36 6.68 16.24
C LYS A 145 10.39 5.51 17.23
N TRP A 146 9.29 4.77 17.35
CA TRP A 146 9.21 3.62 18.23
C TRP A 146 10.23 2.54 17.87
N PHE A 147 10.36 2.19 16.58
CA PHE A 147 11.37 1.23 16.12
C PHE A 147 12.81 1.76 16.30
N SER A 148 13.04 3.05 16.07
CA SER A 148 14.33 3.71 16.32
C SER A 148 14.77 3.57 17.78
N GLU A 149 13.85 3.80 18.74
CA GLU A 149 14.10 3.67 20.17
C GLU A 149 14.22 2.19 20.60
N ARG A 150 13.32 1.31 20.11
CA ARG A 150 13.26 -0.13 20.43
C ARG A 150 14.54 -0.88 20.08
N TYR A 151 15.17 -0.54 18.95
CA TYR A 151 16.36 -1.21 18.42
C TYR A 151 17.66 -0.39 18.59
N GLY A 152 17.59 0.79 19.22
CA GLY A 152 18.76 1.66 19.41
C GLY A 152 19.35 2.22 18.09
N LEU A 153 18.57 2.22 17.02
CA LEU A 153 18.99 2.61 15.67
C LEU A 153 18.65 4.09 15.42
N PRO A 154 19.59 4.95 15.01
CA PRO A 154 19.29 6.34 14.69
C PRO A 154 18.23 6.44 13.58
N MET A 155 17.20 7.27 13.78
CA MET A 155 16.11 7.51 12.82
C MET A 155 16.61 7.71 11.37
N ALA A 156 17.67 8.50 11.18
CA ALA A 156 18.24 8.78 9.85
C ALA A 156 18.90 7.57 9.16
N LYS A 157 19.25 6.51 9.91
CA LYS A 157 19.73 5.22 9.39
C LYS A 157 18.61 4.20 9.19
N LEU A 158 17.52 4.32 9.95
CA LEU A 158 16.35 3.43 9.88
C LEU A 158 15.36 3.86 8.79
N ASN A 159 15.22 5.17 8.56
CA ASN A 159 14.37 5.74 7.53
C ASN A 159 15.13 6.85 6.77
N PRO A 160 16.16 6.49 5.97
CA PRO A 160 16.95 7.44 5.20
C PRO A 160 16.14 8.21 4.15
N SER A 161 15.07 7.60 3.61
CA SER A 161 14.14 8.24 2.67
C SER A 161 13.16 9.22 3.32
N GLN A 162 13.07 9.25 4.66
CA GLN A 162 12.10 10.02 5.44
C GLN A 162 10.63 9.71 5.04
N SER A 163 10.35 8.47 4.61
CA SER A 163 9.00 8.02 4.26
C SER A 163 8.05 8.18 5.45
N GLY A 164 6.81 8.63 5.22
CA GLY A 164 5.83 8.89 6.30
C GLY A 164 6.18 10.04 7.28
N ILE A 165 7.33 10.73 7.12
CA ILE A 165 7.72 11.85 8.00
C ILE A 165 7.31 13.18 7.38
N ARG A 166 6.19 13.74 7.88
CA ARG A 166 5.71 15.10 7.56
C ARG A 166 6.75 16.18 7.93
N TRP A 167 6.73 17.30 7.23
CA TRP A 167 7.76 18.36 7.33
C TRP A 167 7.94 18.92 8.74
N TYR A 168 6.86 19.06 9.52
CA TYR A 168 6.89 19.61 10.88
C TYR A 168 7.48 18.66 11.93
N ASN A 169 7.63 17.36 11.61
CA ASN A 169 8.32 16.38 12.47
C ASN A 169 9.84 16.34 12.21
N ARG A 170 10.34 17.17 11.29
CA ARG A 170 11.77 17.25 10.92
C ARG A 170 12.42 18.43 11.65
N ARG A 171 13.71 18.34 11.98
CA ARG A 171 14.43 19.52 12.48
C ARG A 171 14.68 20.47 11.31
N LEU A 172 14.57 21.77 11.56
CA LEU A 172 14.68 22.79 10.50
C LEU A 172 16.00 22.69 9.69
N GLY A 173 17.11 22.33 10.36
CA GLY A 173 18.40 22.10 9.70
C GLY A 173 18.42 20.89 8.76
N ASP A 174 17.62 19.85 9.04
CA ASP A 174 17.52 18.68 8.17
C ASP A 174 16.76 19.06 6.88
N VAL A 175 15.67 19.82 7.00
CA VAL A 175 14.82 20.27 5.87
C VAL A 175 15.59 21.15 4.89
N ILE A 176 16.42 22.07 5.39
CA ILE A 176 17.14 23.05 4.56
C ILE A 176 18.38 22.44 3.90
N GLY A 177 18.98 21.39 4.48
CA GLY A 177 20.24 20.79 4.01
C GLY A 177 20.14 19.42 3.35
N SER A 178 19.09 18.62 3.59
CA SER A 178 19.07 17.22 3.14
C SER A 178 18.74 17.10 1.64
N LYS A 179 19.72 16.67 0.84
CA LYS A 179 19.44 16.01 -0.44
C LYS A 179 18.83 14.64 -0.13
N ILE A 180 17.51 14.50 -0.33
CA ILE A 180 16.81 13.21 -0.18
C ILE A 180 17.35 12.27 -1.25
N ASN A 181 18.21 11.32 -0.85
CA ASN A 181 18.74 10.33 -1.77
C ASN A 181 17.68 9.24 -1.96
N ARG A 182 17.04 9.23 -3.14
CA ARG A 182 15.87 8.39 -3.42
C ARG A 182 16.17 6.90 -3.63
N THR A 183 17.43 6.56 -3.86
CA THR A 183 17.88 5.17 -4.05
C THR A 183 18.81 4.82 -2.89
N TYR A 184 18.35 3.96 -2.00
CA TYR A 184 19.11 3.47 -0.87
C TYR A 184 19.63 2.05 -1.14
N GLN A 185 20.70 1.64 -0.46
CA GLN A 185 21.31 0.32 -0.69
C GLN A 185 20.31 -0.82 -0.42
N ASP A 186 19.41 -0.62 0.53
CA ASP A 186 18.37 -1.57 0.94
C ASP A 186 17.34 -1.87 -0.15
N ASP A 187 17.10 -0.97 -1.10
CA ASP A 187 16.14 -1.18 -2.19
C ASP A 187 16.50 -2.42 -3.03
N LYS A 188 17.78 -2.81 -3.05
CA LYS A 188 18.29 -4.03 -3.71
C LYS A 188 17.86 -5.32 -3.03
N ASN A 189 17.51 -5.24 -1.74
CA ASN A 189 17.07 -6.39 -0.96
C ASN A 189 15.54 -6.55 -1.01
N TRP A 190 14.81 -5.67 -1.69
CA TRP A 190 13.38 -5.79 -1.93
C TRP A 190 13.13 -6.41 -3.32
N VAL A 191 12.59 -7.62 -3.34
CA VAL A 191 12.28 -8.37 -4.57
C VAL A 191 10.78 -8.64 -4.61
N VAL A 192 10.09 -8.04 -5.57
CA VAL A 192 8.66 -8.32 -5.82
C VAL A 192 8.55 -9.62 -6.61
N LEU A 193 7.76 -10.57 -6.10
CA LEU A 193 7.52 -11.88 -6.73
C LEU A 193 6.20 -11.90 -7.50
N ARG A 194 5.17 -11.20 -6.99
CA ARG A 194 3.84 -11.09 -7.60
C ARG A 194 3.26 -9.70 -7.36
N VAL A 195 2.74 -9.10 -8.42
CA VAL A 195 1.88 -7.91 -8.43
C VAL A 195 0.55 -8.37 -9.05
N PRO A 196 -0.62 -7.90 -8.60
CA PRO A 196 -1.87 -8.14 -9.31
C PRO A 196 -1.73 -7.63 -10.74
N ASP A 197 -2.27 -8.38 -11.70
CA ASP A 197 -2.49 -7.84 -13.04
C ASP A 197 -3.42 -6.64 -12.90
N GLU A 198 -2.99 -5.46 -13.33
CA GLU A 198 -3.88 -4.30 -13.40
C GLU A 198 -5.04 -4.69 -14.32
N VAL A 199 -6.26 -4.72 -13.76
CA VAL A 199 -7.47 -4.91 -14.55
C VAL A 199 -7.66 -3.64 -15.37
N VAL A 200 -6.98 -3.60 -16.51
CA VAL A 200 -7.27 -2.63 -17.57
C VAL A 200 -8.71 -2.93 -17.98
N GLU A 201 -9.64 -2.09 -17.54
CA GLU A 201 -11.00 -2.08 -18.07
C GLU A 201 -10.87 -1.94 -19.59
N SER A 202 -11.14 -3.02 -20.30
CA SER A 202 -11.08 -3.03 -21.75
C SER A 202 -12.22 -2.15 -22.24
N GLU A 203 -11.89 -0.92 -22.66
CA GLU A 203 -12.82 -0.02 -23.32
C GLU A 203 -13.59 -0.80 -24.39
N ASP A 204 -14.93 -0.73 -24.33
CA ASP A 204 -15.81 -1.56 -25.14
C ASP A 204 -15.42 -1.48 -26.63
N VAL A 205 -15.03 -2.62 -27.19
CA VAL A 205 -14.81 -2.76 -28.64
C VAL A 205 -16.18 -2.74 -29.30
N VAL A 206 -16.68 -1.53 -29.58
CA VAL A 206 -17.85 -1.30 -30.41
C VAL A 206 -17.51 -1.78 -31.82
N ALA A 207 -17.94 -3.01 -32.13
CA ALA A 207 -17.78 -3.59 -33.45
C ALA A 207 -18.69 -2.87 -34.45
N GLU A 208 -18.12 -1.99 -35.28
CA GLU A 208 -18.79 -1.52 -36.49
C GLU A 208 -19.12 -2.72 -37.40
N THR A 209 -20.38 -2.81 -37.85
CA THR A 209 -20.82 -3.72 -38.91
C THR A 209 -21.54 -2.97 -40.02
N ASP A 210 -21.47 -3.52 -41.23
CA ASP A 210 -21.41 -2.76 -42.48
C ASP A 210 -22.76 -2.36 -43.11
N GLN A 211 -22.72 -1.19 -43.75
CA GLN A 211 -23.49 -0.64 -44.89
C GLN A 211 -24.80 -1.27 -45.47
N THR A 212 -25.84 -0.41 -45.52
CA THR A 212 -26.59 0.05 -46.74
C THR A 212 -27.57 -0.86 -47.50
N THR A 213 -28.88 -0.48 -47.59
CA THR A 213 -29.63 -0.15 -48.84
C THR A 213 -31.13 0.23 -48.61
N ALA A 214 -31.73 0.86 -49.64
CA ALA A 214 -32.84 1.82 -49.67
C ALA A 214 -34.33 1.33 -49.74
N ASP A 215 -35.25 2.32 -49.62
CA ASP A 215 -36.68 2.40 -50.05
C ASP A 215 -37.75 1.49 -49.37
N THR A 216 -39.02 1.90 -49.09
CA THR A 216 -39.83 3.07 -49.55
C THR A 216 -40.98 3.47 -48.57
N ALA A 217 -41.34 4.76 -48.55
CA ALA A 217 -42.68 5.40 -48.37
C ALA A 217 -43.60 5.25 -47.10
N GLU A 218 -43.95 6.43 -46.54
CA GLU A 218 -45.22 6.90 -45.89
C GLU A 218 -45.85 6.10 -44.70
N VAL A 219 -46.31 6.68 -43.57
CA VAL A 219 -47.27 7.80 -43.36
C VAL A 219 -47.14 8.40 -41.91
N ILE A 220 -47.02 9.73 -41.82
CA ILE A 220 -47.65 10.72 -40.88
C ILE A 220 -48.17 10.23 -39.49
N ASP A 221 -47.65 10.75 -38.35
CA ASP A 221 -48.27 11.88 -37.60
C ASP A 221 -47.43 12.41 -36.39
N THR A 222 -46.99 13.66 -36.50
CA THR A 222 -47.13 14.80 -35.56
C THR A 222 -47.05 14.62 -34.02
N ASN A 223 -46.00 15.20 -33.41
CA ASN A 223 -46.19 16.35 -32.49
C ASN A 223 -44.90 17.20 -32.29
N MET A 224 -45.07 18.52 -32.15
CA MET A 224 -44.02 19.55 -32.03
C MET A 224 -43.73 19.98 -30.56
N VAL A 225 -42.79 20.94 -30.44
CA VAL A 225 -42.48 21.89 -29.34
C VAL A 225 -41.23 21.51 -28.51
N GLU A 226 -40.05 22.18 -28.49
CA GLU A 226 -39.61 23.61 -28.58
C GLU A 226 -39.64 24.33 -27.20
N VAL A 227 -38.62 25.06 -26.70
CA VAL A 227 -37.35 25.62 -27.24
C VAL A 227 -36.17 25.36 -26.24
N MET A 228 -34.94 25.74 -26.59
CA MET A 228 -33.74 25.89 -25.73
C MET A 228 -33.97 26.70 -24.42
N ASP A 229 -33.13 26.49 -23.40
CA ASP A 229 -32.30 27.59 -22.86
C ASP A 229 -30.97 27.10 -22.26
N VAL A 230 -30.02 28.03 -22.09
CA VAL A 230 -28.64 27.89 -21.58
C VAL A 230 -28.56 28.51 -20.17
N SER A 231 -27.40 28.39 -19.50
CA SER A 231 -26.96 29.06 -18.24
C SER A 231 -27.07 28.16 -16.99
N GLU A 232 -26.15 28.18 -16.02
CA GLU A 232 -24.83 28.84 -15.90
C GLU A 232 -24.03 28.06 -14.83
N GLU A 233 -22.69 27.95 -14.98
CA GLU A 233 -21.85 27.36 -13.93
C GLU A 233 -21.68 28.35 -12.76
N ILE A 234 -22.14 27.99 -11.56
CA ILE A 234 -21.85 28.75 -10.34
C ILE A 234 -20.76 28.03 -9.56
N SER A 235 -19.56 28.61 -9.56
CA SER A 235 -18.43 28.19 -8.73
C SER A 235 -18.75 28.35 -7.25
N ILE A 236 -18.79 27.24 -6.50
CA ILE A 236 -19.06 27.22 -5.06
C ILE A 236 -17.73 27.11 -4.31
N ASN A 237 -17.40 28.09 -3.48
CA ASN A 237 -16.14 28.17 -2.72
C ASN A 237 -16.25 27.34 -1.41
N PRO A 238 -15.48 26.25 -1.22
CA PRO A 238 -15.72 25.26 -0.16
C PRO A 238 -15.12 25.64 1.21
N LEU A 239 -15.26 26.90 1.64
CA LEU A 239 -14.61 27.44 2.85
C LEU A 239 -15.55 28.18 3.82
N GLU A 240 -16.87 28.14 3.62
CA GLU A 240 -17.86 28.90 4.42
C GLU A 240 -18.91 28.04 5.15
N GLU A 241 -18.64 26.76 5.41
CA GLU A 241 -19.48 25.94 6.31
C GLU A 241 -18.91 25.89 7.74
N GLU A 242 -19.43 26.73 8.63
CA GLU A 242 -19.26 26.56 10.07
C GLU A 242 -20.07 25.34 10.56
N PRO A 243 -19.52 24.46 11.41
CA PRO A 243 -20.22 23.29 11.90
C PRO A 243 -21.35 23.67 12.88
N PRO A 244 -22.49 22.95 12.88
CA PRO A 244 -23.61 23.26 13.77
C PRO A 244 -23.25 23.01 15.24
N SER A 245 -23.39 24.06 16.07
CA SER A 245 -23.16 24.01 17.52
C SER A 245 -24.17 23.09 18.22
N ALA A 246 -23.66 22.07 18.92
CA ALA A 246 -24.49 21.20 19.74
C ALA A 246 -24.78 21.83 21.12
N ASN A 247 -26.07 21.94 21.48
CA ASN A 247 -26.47 22.36 22.82
C ASN A 247 -26.18 21.25 23.85
N VAL A 248 -25.35 21.55 24.84
CA VAL A 248 -25.18 20.72 26.02
C VAL A 248 -26.37 20.95 26.96
N VAL A 249 -27.18 19.93 27.18
CA VAL A 249 -28.23 19.97 28.20
C VAL A 249 -27.58 19.85 29.58
N GLU A 250 -27.77 20.87 30.40
CA GLU A 250 -27.27 20.97 31.76
C GLU A 250 -27.89 19.88 32.66
N SER A 251 -27.07 18.92 33.12
CA SER A 251 -27.49 17.95 34.14
C SER A 251 -27.15 18.47 35.53
N VAL A 252 -28.20 18.75 36.30
CA VAL A 252 -28.20 19.44 37.60
C VAL A 252 -27.29 18.77 38.64
N GLU A 253 -26.48 19.57 39.33
CA GLU A 253 -25.83 19.13 40.56
C GLU A 253 -26.88 18.94 41.67
N GLU A 254 -26.99 17.72 42.21
CA GLU A 254 -27.59 17.51 43.53
C GLU A 254 -26.50 17.13 44.53
N SER A 255 -26.04 18.12 45.28
CA SER A 255 -25.10 17.95 46.38
C SER A 255 -25.87 17.71 47.69
N ALA A 256 -25.76 16.48 48.22
CA ALA A 256 -26.12 16.17 49.60
C ALA A 256 -24.83 15.95 50.41
N SER A 257 -24.80 16.49 51.63
CA SER A 257 -23.59 16.60 52.47
C SER A 257 -23.77 15.93 53.83
N LEU A 258 -22.61 15.60 54.44
CA LEU A 258 -22.38 14.97 55.76
C LEU A 258 -22.53 13.43 55.81
#